data_AF-A0A069NG08-F1
#
_entry.id   AF-A0A069NG08-F1
#
_cell.length_a   1.000
_cell.length_b   1.000
_cell.length_c   1.000
_cell.angle_alpha   90.00
_cell.angle_beta   90.00
_cell.angle_gamma   90.00
#
_symmetry.space_group_name_H-M   'P 1'
#
loop_
_entity.id
_entity.type
_entity.pdbx_description
1 polymer ?
#
loop_
_entity_poly.entity_id
_entity_poly.type
_entity_poly.pdbx_seq_one_letter_code
_entity_poly.pdbx_strand_id
1 'polypeptide(L)'
;MTISACLAFVVVSAVPLLGVGVFSAHAWHQTLFLIAKTTLWSALVLLSGASVLRVREFYADLQASQWDASPAAVDRVLARMSAAAPHGSRAYLSLHPRGDARRAVLADTTPLFSLDKWDALGIGFAAGVVIQTVNGFLIGFVPSGSTSGVARVSVIASLVTPLVVMVFAIGALSTGIWRSAYAAVLDGRNPVKGTAAAGALFASGYFLNQVLIGAEFMLGGPSALQLSAGHALGLLEVHVIALDFAIIGCWLICNWIARAAAAWVGVTVRSASPLPVLMLTGALSIALVAAIFGWGAFASASLVALGPDNSFYTSLVMIAPPLVVGALAAWLFPWSARWFGRTRRDRPVSAWVFLDAAPDVERSLRFAEFRPARAVSTGIVTGLIFCAWIALLRYRKFLPAALADAIHASFTPLFRLAERAGSTGYALVMPIAFAAALAALIAASRPGAFNALYGLCAGSVAGIVMSIGGLVTIELNAQSTLDSALTSVLLYLCVASLAALPGAMAGAMIGNMRRHAKPPRALSMPGKSLIVLLVLAVLAGWIKSIHDI
;
A
#
# COMPACT_ATOMS: atom_id res chain seq x y z
N MET A 1 3.51 33.42 -7.59
CA MET A 1 3.73 32.79 -6.27
C MET A 1 4.52 31.47 -6.36
N THR A 2 4.07 30.46 -7.11
CA THR A 2 4.72 29.13 -7.16
C THR A 2 6.17 29.16 -7.67
N ILE A 3 6.44 29.91 -8.74
CA ILE A 3 7.81 30.07 -9.31
C ILE A 3 8.73 30.76 -8.30
N SER A 4 8.27 31.88 -7.72
CA SER A 4 9.01 32.65 -6.72
C SER A 4 9.32 31.82 -5.46
N ALA A 5 8.39 30.97 -5.01
CA ALA A 5 8.61 30.07 -3.88
C ALA A 5 9.63 28.96 -4.18
N CYS A 6 9.59 28.38 -5.39
CA CYS A 6 10.58 27.37 -5.81
C CYS A 6 11.99 27.97 -5.91
N LEU A 7 12.11 29.16 -6.50
CA LEU A 7 13.39 29.87 -6.60
C LEU A 7 13.92 30.31 -5.23
N ALA A 8 13.05 30.84 -4.37
CA ALA A 8 13.42 31.20 -3.00
C ALA A 8 13.95 29.98 -2.22
N PHE A 9 13.32 28.82 -2.36
CA PHE A 9 13.81 27.58 -1.75
C PHE A 9 15.20 27.19 -2.23
N VAL A 10 15.46 27.25 -3.54
CA VAL A 10 16.77 26.95 -4.12
C VAL A 10 17.83 27.91 -3.60
N VAL A 11 17.53 29.21 -3.56
CA VAL A 11 18.45 30.23 -3.03
C VAL A 11 18.75 29.98 -1.55
N VAL A 12 17.72 29.75 -0.74
CA VAL A 12 17.86 29.51 0.71
C VAL A 12 18.53 28.16 1.01
N SER A 13 18.46 27.18 0.11
CA SER A 13 19.14 25.89 0.29
C SER A 13 20.60 25.94 -0.19
N ALA A 14 20.87 26.59 -1.32
CA ALA A 14 22.20 26.61 -1.94
C ALA A 14 23.16 27.59 -1.25
N VAL A 15 22.68 28.76 -0.82
CA VAL A 15 23.53 29.83 -0.26
C VAL A 15 24.19 29.42 1.07
N PRO A 16 23.47 28.87 2.07
CA PRO A 16 24.10 28.39 3.31
C PRO A 16 25.08 27.26 3.06
N LEU A 17 24.82 26.42 2.05
CA LEU A 17 25.67 25.28 1.72
C LEU A 17 27.01 25.71 1.12
N LEU A 18 27.00 26.71 0.24
CA LEU A 18 28.22 27.34 -0.27
C LEU A 18 28.99 27.98 0.89
N GLY A 19 28.30 28.59 1.86
CA GLY A 19 28.90 29.06 3.10
C GLY A 19 29.57 27.93 3.89
N VAL A 20 28.86 26.84 4.19
CA VAL A 20 29.41 25.69 4.93
C VAL A 20 30.60 25.08 4.19
N GLY A 21 30.51 24.86 2.87
CA GLY A 21 31.60 24.29 2.09
C GLY A 21 32.86 25.16 2.04
N VAL A 22 32.72 26.48 2.07
CA VAL A 22 33.84 27.43 2.03
C VAL A 22 34.45 27.66 3.42
N PHE A 23 33.64 27.67 4.48
CA PHE A 23 34.06 28.13 5.81
C PHE A 23 34.27 27.02 6.85
N SER A 24 34.03 25.75 6.50
CA SER A 24 34.11 24.66 7.48
C SER A 24 35.27 23.70 7.20
N ALA A 25 35.96 23.28 8.26
CA ALA A 25 37.07 22.31 8.23
C ALA A 25 36.58 20.85 8.12
N HIS A 26 35.49 20.60 7.39
CA HIS A 26 34.97 19.24 7.21
C HIS A 26 35.87 18.42 6.28
N ALA A 27 35.86 17.10 6.46
CA ALA A 27 36.55 16.21 5.55
C ALA A 27 35.89 16.25 4.17
N TRP A 28 36.69 16.14 3.09
CA TRP A 28 36.23 16.34 1.70
C TRP A 28 35.01 15.48 1.32
N HIS A 29 34.93 14.26 1.86
CA HIS A 29 33.79 13.36 1.63
C HIS A 29 32.48 13.87 2.25
N GLN A 30 32.52 14.55 3.39
CA GLN A 30 31.35 15.14 4.04
C GLN A 30 30.83 16.33 3.24
N THR A 31 31.73 17.19 2.75
CA THR A 31 31.38 18.33 1.89
C THR A 31 30.76 17.87 0.57
N LEU A 32 31.35 16.85 -0.08
CA LEU A 32 30.78 16.27 -1.31
C LEU A 32 29.40 15.67 -1.08
N PHE A 33 29.20 14.96 0.03
CA PHE A 33 27.90 14.38 0.38
C PHE A 33 26.83 15.46 0.63
N LEU A 34 27.17 16.53 1.36
CA LEU A 34 26.28 17.66 1.58
C LEU A 34 25.88 18.37 0.28
N ILE A 35 26.85 18.59 -0.62
CA ILE A 35 26.60 19.15 -1.96
C ILE A 35 25.64 18.25 -2.73
N ALA A 36 25.93 16.96 -2.82
CA ALA A 36 25.08 16.01 -3.53
C ALA A 36 23.64 15.99 -2.98
N LYS A 37 23.48 15.95 -1.66
CA LYS A 37 22.19 15.96 -0.96
C LYS A 37 21.39 17.23 -1.26
N THR A 38 22.05 18.39 -1.24
CA THR A 38 21.40 19.69 -1.47
C THR A 38 21.05 19.91 -2.93
N THR A 39 21.90 19.48 -3.86
CA THR A 39 21.59 19.47 -5.29
C THR A 39 20.37 18.60 -5.56
N LEU A 40 20.30 17.42 -4.94
CA LEU A 40 19.17 16.51 -5.07
C LEU A 40 17.87 17.14 -4.55
N TRP A 41 17.89 17.77 -3.38
CA TRP A 41 16.71 18.46 -2.82
C TRP A 41 16.26 19.66 -3.66
N SER A 42 17.22 20.47 -4.12
CA SER A 42 16.93 21.61 -5.00
C SER A 42 16.31 21.16 -6.33
N ALA A 43 16.85 20.07 -6.92
CA ALA A 43 16.29 19.46 -8.11
C ALA A 43 14.87 18.95 -7.88
N LEU A 44 14.60 18.29 -6.75
CA LEU A 44 13.28 17.79 -6.39
C LEU A 44 12.23 18.93 -6.34
N VAL A 45 12.57 20.04 -5.68
CA VAL A 45 11.65 21.20 -5.56
C VAL A 45 11.43 21.86 -6.92
N LEU A 46 12.48 22.10 -7.70
CA LEU A 46 12.36 22.71 -9.03
C LEU A 46 11.55 21.86 -10.00
N LEU A 47 11.82 20.56 -10.05
CA LEU A 47 11.11 19.63 -10.94
C LEU A 47 9.64 19.47 -10.53
N SER A 48 9.35 19.43 -9.22
CA SER A 48 7.98 19.41 -8.71
C SER A 48 7.23 20.70 -9.07
N GLY A 49 7.86 21.85 -8.87
CA GLY A 49 7.30 23.16 -9.25
C GLY A 49 7.01 23.26 -10.75
N ALA A 50 7.97 22.86 -11.59
CA ALA A 50 7.79 22.82 -13.05
C ALA A 50 6.65 21.87 -13.45
N SER A 51 6.55 20.69 -12.81
CA SER A 51 5.46 19.75 -13.07
C SER A 51 4.08 20.34 -12.77
N VAL A 52 3.91 20.98 -11.61
CA VAL A 52 2.64 21.63 -11.22
C VAL A 52 2.24 22.72 -12.22
N LEU A 53 3.21 23.51 -12.70
CA LEU A 53 2.95 24.56 -13.68
C LEU A 53 2.52 23.97 -15.02
N ARG A 54 3.16 22.89 -15.48
CA ARG A 54 2.75 22.20 -16.72
C ARG A 54 1.34 21.64 -16.63
N VAL A 55 0.96 21.04 -15.51
CA VAL A 55 -0.40 20.52 -15.31
C VAL A 55 -1.43 21.66 -15.32
N ARG A 56 -1.11 22.81 -14.73
CA ARG A 56 -1.99 23.99 -14.75
C ARG A 56 -2.21 24.53 -16.16
N GLU A 57 -1.18 24.54 -17.00
CA GLU A 57 -1.31 24.93 -18.41
C GLU A 57 -2.29 24.03 -19.15
N PHE A 58 -2.21 22.70 -18.96
CA PHE A 58 -3.17 21.79 -19.58
C PHE A 58 -4.61 22.01 -19.11
N TYR A 59 -4.82 22.29 -17.82
CA TYR A 59 -6.14 22.63 -17.30
C TYR A 59 -6.66 23.95 -17.86
N ALA A 60 -5.79 24.96 -17.98
CA ALA A 60 -6.13 26.24 -18.57
C ALA A 60 -6.53 26.07 -20.04
N ASP A 61 -5.81 25.26 -20.82
CA ASP A 61 -6.15 24.96 -22.22
C ASP A 61 -7.50 24.26 -22.33
N LEU A 62 -7.74 23.25 -21.49
CA LEU A 62 -9.00 22.52 -21.48
C LEU A 62 -10.16 23.46 -21.16
N GLN A 63 -10.01 24.29 -20.14
CA GLN A 63 -11.03 25.26 -19.75
C GLN A 63 -11.27 26.31 -20.84
N ALA A 64 -10.20 26.81 -21.47
CA ALA A 64 -10.30 27.76 -22.58
C ALA A 64 -10.99 27.14 -23.81
N SER A 65 -10.71 25.87 -24.11
CA SER A 65 -11.34 25.16 -25.24
C SER A 65 -12.86 24.99 -25.07
N GLN A 66 -13.32 24.90 -23.82
CA GLN A 66 -14.73 24.76 -23.46
C GLN A 66 -15.46 26.09 -23.41
N TRP A 67 -14.80 27.14 -22.91
CA TRP A 67 -15.42 28.45 -22.70
C TRP A 67 -15.97 29.05 -24.00
N ASP A 68 -15.21 28.99 -25.09
CA ASP A 68 -15.60 29.56 -26.39
C ASP A 68 -16.35 28.58 -27.30
N ALA A 69 -16.63 27.36 -26.83
CA ALA A 69 -17.18 26.25 -27.63
C ALA A 69 -16.44 26.03 -28.97
N SER A 70 -15.17 26.45 -29.05
CA SER A 70 -14.34 26.43 -30.25
C SER A 70 -12.98 25.78 -29.97
N PRO A 71 -12.93 24.45 -29.76
CA PRO A 71 -11.68 23.72 -29.56
C PRO A 71 -10.68 23.94 -30.70
N ALA A 72 -11.19 24.18 -31.91
CA ALA A 72 -10.39 24.46 -33.11
C ALA A 72 -9.63 25.80 -33.06
N ALA A 73 -10.09 26.79 -32.28
CA ALA A 73 -9.37 28.05 -32.10
C ALA A 73 -8.12 27.85 -31.23
N VAL A 74 -8.29 27.16 -30.08
CA VAL A 74 -7.19 26.84 -29.16
C VAL A 74 -6.18 25.91 -29.84
N ASP A 75 -6.65 24.88 -30.56
CA ASP A 75 -5.77 23.97 -31.30
C ASP A 75 -4.90 24.70 -32.34
N ARG A 76 -5.48 25.67 -33.08
CA ARG A 76 -4.73 26.48 -34.06
C ARG A 76 -3.67 27.36 -33.40
N VAL A 77 -3.94 27.92 -32.23
CA VAL A 77 -2.95 28.72 -31.48
C VAL A 77 -1.81 27.81 -30.99
N LEU A 78 -2.14 26.67 -30.39
CA LEU A 78 -1.15 25.72 -29.89
C LEU A 78 -0.29 25.12 -31.03
N ALA A 79 -0.88 24.91 -32.21
CA ALA A 79 -0.17 24.44 -33.40
C ALA A 79 0.90 25.45 -33.88
N ARG A 80 0.70 26.75 -33.66
CA ARG A 80 1.70 27.79 -34.00
C ARG A 80 2.82 27.88 -32.96
N MET A 81 2.56 27.46 -31.72
CA MET A 81 3.55 27.48 -30.63
C MET A 81 4.53 26.29 -30.66
N SER A 82 4.23 25.21 -31.41
CA SER A 82 5.02 23.97 -31.39
C SER A 82 6.46 24.12 -31.90
N ALA A 83 6.75 25.15 -32.70
CA ALA A 83 8.04 25.35 -33.36
C ALA A 83 9.22 25.71 -32.41
N ALA A 84 8.96 26.13 -31.16
CA ALA A 84 9.99 26.77 -30.32
C ALA A 84 10.43 25.97 -29.07
N ALA A 85 9.90 24.75 -28.83
CA ALA A 85 10.10 24.10 -27.54
C ALA A 85 11.44 23.31 -27.42
N PRO A 86 12.15 23.38 -26.28
CA PRO A 86 13.38 22.64 -26.06
C PRO A 86 13.18 21.12 -26.02
N HIS A 87 14.15 20.40 -26.61
CA HIS A 87 14.22 18.94 -26.64
C HIS A 87 15.14 18.39 -25.53
N GLY A 88 14.99 17.10 -25.19
CA GLY A 88 15.84 16.41 -24.21
C GLY A 88 15.63 16.85 -22.75
N SER A 89 16.69 16.81 -21.94
CA SER A 89 16.66 17.07 -20.49
C SER A 89 16.16 18.48 -20.13
N ARG A 90 16.41 19.48 -21.00
CA ARG A 90 15.91 20.86 -20.84
C ARG A 90 14.38 20.94 -20.85
N ALA A 91 13.70 19.98 -21.47
CA ALA A 91 12.24 19.94 -21.46
C ALA A 91 11.67 19.71 -20.05
N TYR A 92 12.41 19.01 -19.18
CA TYR A 92 11.97 18.75 -17.80
C TYR A 92 12.00 20.01 -16.93
N LEU A 93 12.89 20.96 -17.24
CA LEU A 93 12.99 22.27 -16.58
C LEU A 93 12.10 23.34 -17.21
N SER A 94 11.47 23.06 -18.35
CA SER A 94 10.51 23.97 -18.97
C SER A 94 9.26 24.10 -18.11
N LEU A 95 8.91 25.35 -17.78
CA LEU A 95 7.70 25.68 -17.02
C LEU A 95 6.42 25.47 -17.85
N HIS A 96 6.54 25.54 -19.18
CA HIS A 96 5.44 25.33 -20.11
C HIS A 96 5.59 23.97 -20.83
N PRO A 97 4.50 23.22 -20.99
CA PRO A 97 4.50 21.99 -21.79
C PRO A 97 4.59 22.32 -23.28
N ARG A 98 5.05 21.35 -24.08
CA ARG A 98 5.17 21.49 -25.54
C ARG A 98 3.79 21.69 -26.17
N GLY A 99 3.73 22.47 -27.26
CA GLY A 99 2.50 22.67 -28.04
C GLY A 99 1.84 21.35 -28.44
N ASP A 100 2.61 20.39 -28.94
CA ASP A 100 2.08 19.08 -29.36
C ASP A 100 1.50 18.27 -28.20
N ALA A 101 2.11 18.36 -27.01
CA ALA A 101 1.60 17.70 -25.81
C ALA A 101 0.29 18.36 -25.35
N ARG A 102 0.19 19.69 -25.42
CA ARG A 102 -1.04 20.43 -25.11
C ARG A 102 -2.16 20.08 -26.08
N ARG A 103 -1.86 20.01 -27.38
CA ARG A 103 -2.81 19.56 -28.41
C ARG A 103 -3.26 18.11 -28.21
N ALA A 104 -2.32 17.21 -27.89
CA ALA A 104 -2.64 15.83 -27.60
C ALA A 104 -3.59 15.70 -26.40
N VAL A 105 -3.42 16.53 -25.37
CA VAL A 105 -4.30 16.56 -24.19
C VAL A 105 -5.71 17.10 -24.52
N LEU A 106 -5.83 18.04 -25.46
CA LEU A 106 -7.13 18.50 -25.95
C LEU A 106 -7.86 17.40 -26.74
N ALA A 107 -7.11 16.59 -27.50
CA ALA A 107 -7.68 15.47 -28.27
C ALA A 107 -8.01 14.26 -27.38
N ASP A 108 -7.19 13.99 -26.37
CA ASP A 108 -7.36 12.91 -25.39
C ASP A 108 -7.01 13.44 -24.00
N THR A 109 -8.03 13.59 -23.15
CA THR A 109 -7.84 14.10 -21.78
C THR A 109 -7.28 13.05 -20.82
N THR A 110 -7.16 11.78 -21.25
CA THR A 110 -6.59 10.68 -20.46
C THR A 110 -5.31 11.04 -19.70
N PRO A 111 -4.30 11.69 -20.33
CA PRO A 111 -3.03 11.95 -19.66
C PRO A 111 -3.16 12.86 -18.44
N LEU A 112 -4.23 13.67 -18.34
CA LEU A 112 -4.51 14.50 -17.16
C LEU A 112 -4.99 13.69 -15.95
N PHE A 113 -5.45 12.46 -16.17
CA PHE A 113 -5.95 11.58 -15.13
C PHE A 113 -4.97 10.46 -14.79
N SER A 114 -3.96 10.20 -15.64
CA SER A 114 -2.93 9.20 -15.39
C SER A 114 -1.89 9.70 -14.40
N LEU A 115 -1.68 8.96 -13.31
CA LEU A 115 -0.49 9.12 -12.48
C LEU A 115 0.68 8.40 -13.15
N ASP A 116 1.76 9.12 -13.47
CA ASP A 116 2.96 8.46 -13.99
C ASP A 116 3.62 7.62 -12.88
N LYS A 117 4.25 6.53 -13.28
CA LYS A 117 5.07 5.67 -12.42
C LYS A 117 6.18 6.44 -11.74
N TRP A 118 6.79 7.38 -12.45
CA TRP A 118 7.83 8.26 -11.93
C TRP A 118 7.30 9.28 -10.93
N ASP A 119 6.05 9.74 -11.10
CA ASP A 119 5.40 10.58 -10.10
C ASP A 119 5.25 9.82 -8.78
N ALA A 120 4.84 8.55 -8.83
CA ALA A 120 4.72 7.72 -7.64
C ALA A 120 6.07 7.51 -6.92
N LEU A 121 7.14 7.22 -7.69
CA LEU A 121 8.52 7.17 -7.16
C LEU A 121 8.90 8.49 -6.49
N GLY A 122 8.64 9.62 -7.15
CA GLY A 122 8.94 10.96 -6.67
C GLY A 122 8.18 11.31 -5.39
N ILE A 123 6.89 10.97 -5.30
CA ILE A 123 6.09 11.18 -4.08
C ILE A 123 6.68 10.39 -2.92
N GLY A 124 7.05 9.12 -3.13
CA GLY A 124 7.68 8.31 -2.09
C GLY A 124 9.02 8.87 -1.63
N PHE A 125 9.87 9.26 -2.58
CA PHE A 125 11.17 9.87 -2.29
C PHE A 125 11.02 11.19 -1.52
N ALA A 126 10.12 12.07 -1.98
CA ALA A 126 9.82 13.34 -1.31
C ALA A 126 9.32 13.13 0.13
N ALA A 127 8.45 12.13 0.35
CA ALA A 127 7.98 11.79 1.70
C ALA A 127 9.14 11.38 2.61
N GLY A 128 10.06 10.53 2.13
CA GLY A 128 11.26 10.14 2.87
C GLY A 128 12.13 11.35 3.25
N VAL A 129 12.38 12.26 2.31
CA VAL A 129 13.15 13.49 2.54
C VAL A 129 12.47 14.38 3.59
N VAL A 130 11.15 14.62 3.47
CA VAL A 130 10.42 15.47 4.43
C VAL A 130 10.47 14.86 5.83
N ILE A 131 10.28 13.55 5.95
CA ILE A 131 10.37 12.85 7.24
C ILE A 131 11.76 13.03 7.85
N GLN A 132 12.81 12.81 7.07
CA GLN A 132 14.19 12.97 7.54
C GLN A 132 14.46 14.41 8.01
N THR A 133 14.07 15.41 7.22
CA THR A 133 14.30 16.83 7.54
C THR A 133 13.55 17.25 8.80
N VAL A 134 12.27 16.87 8.92
CA VAL A 134 11.47 17.19 10.11
C VAL A 134 12.01 16.47 11.34
N ASN A 135 12.43 15.20 11.21
CA ASN A 135 13.02 14.46 12.32
C ASN A 135 14.35 15.07 12.77
N GLY A 136 15.22 15.45 11.84
CA GLY A 136 16.47 16.17 12.16
C GLY A 136 16.21 17.48 12.89
N PHE A 137 15.21 18.25 12.45
CA PHE A 137 14.77 19.47 13.13
C PHE A 137 14.27 19.20 14.56
N LEU A 138 13.41 18.19 14.74
CA LEU A 138 12.85 17.82 16.04
C LEU A 138 13.92 17.38 17.05
N ILE A 139 14.95 16.64 16.59
CA ILE A 139 16.07 16.21 17.42
C ILE A 139 16.82 17.42 18.01
N GLY A 140 16.90 18.53 17.28
CA GLY A 140 17.53 19.78 17.76
C GLY A 140 16.84 20.41 18.99
N PHE A 141 15.60 20.04 19.29
CA PHE A 141 14.85 20.53 20.45
C PHE A 141 14.95 19.63 21.69
N VAL A 142 15.71 18.52 21.62
CA VAL A 142 15.92 17.64 22.77
C VAL A 142 16.77 18.37 23.82
N PRO A 143 16.26 18.58 25.05
CA PRO A 143 17.07 19.18 26.11
C PRO A 143 18.28 18.30 26.44
N SER A 144 19.47 18.90 26.49
CA SER A 144 20.70 18.19 26.83
C SER A 144 20.58 17.50 28.20
N GLY A 145 20.96 16.22 28.26
CA GLY A 145 20.94 15.43 29.50
C GLY A 145 19.57 14.88 29.93
N SER A 146 18.47 15.15 29.21
CA SER A 146 17.14 14.64 29.57
C SER A 146 16.79 13.35 28.83
N THR A 147 16.90 12.21 29.52
CA THR A 147 16.47 10.90 29.00
C THR A 147 14.97 10.86 28.65
N SER A 148 14.13 11.53 29.45
CA SER A 148 12.69 11.67 29.18
C SER A 148 12.40 12.57 27.97
N GLY A 149 13.22 13.59 27.73
CA GLY A 149 13.17 14.45 26.55
C GLY A 149 13.50 13.68 25.28
N VAL A 150 14.57 12.88 25.32
CA VAL A 150 14.96 11.97 24.22
C VAL A 150 13.80 11.03 23.89
N ALA A 151 13.24 10.34 24.88
CA ALA A 151 12.16 9.38 24.64
C ALA A 151 10.92 10.02 23.98
N ARG A 152 10.48 11.20 24.47
CA ARG A 152 9.32 11.90 23.89
C ARG A 152 9.58 12.34 22.45
N VAL A 153 10.73 12.94 22.17
CA VAL A 153 11.09 13.38 20.82
C VAL A 153 11.27 12.18 19.90
N SER A 154 11.86 11.08 20.37
CA SER A 154 11.97 9.83 19.62
C SER A 154 10.60 9.27 19.23
N VAL A 155 9.60 9.28 20.11
CA VAL A 155 8.22 8.86 19.77
C VAL A 155 7.62 9.77 18.70
N ILE A 156 7.75 11.10 18.85
CA ILE A 156 7.22 12.05 17.86
C ILE A 156 7.91 11.86 16.49
N ALA A 157 9.24 11.76 16.49
CA ALA A 157 10.03 11.60 15.27
C ALA A 157 9.82 10.23 14.59
N SER A 158 9.64 9.15 15.36
CA SER A 158 9.49 7.80 14.82
C SER A 158 8.06 7.44 14.44
N LEU A 159 7.05 8.07 15.05
CA LEU A 159 5.64 7.73 14.83
C LEU A 159 4.85 8.88 14.22
N VAL A 160 4.84 10.05 14.86
CA VAL A 160 3.96 11.16 14.49
C VAL A 160 4.38 11.79 13.17
N THR A 161 5.66 12.09 13.00
CA THR A 161 6.17 12.71 11.76
C THR A 161 5.93 11.81 10.54
N PRO A 162 6.33 10.53 10.53
CA PRO A 162 6.03 9.63 9.41
C PRO A 162 4.54 9.51 9.15
N LEU A 163 3.71 9.40 10.20
CA LEU A 163 2.26 9.31 10.06
C LEU A 163 1.69 10.51 9.31
N VAL A 164 2.00 11.74 9.74
CA VAL A 164 1.49 12.97 9.13
C VAL A 164 1.97 13.11 7.69
N VAL A 165 3.26 12.88 7.42
CA VAL A 165 3.80 13.01 6.06
C VAL A 165 3.21 11.94 5.14
N MET A 166 3.07 10.70 5.63
CA MET A 166 2.49 9.61 4.85
C MET A 166 1.02 9.87 4.53
N VAL A 167 0.21 10.45 5.44
CA VAL A 167 -1.17 10.87 5.16
C VAL A 167 -1.25 11.70 3.87
N PHE A 168 -0.36 12.69 3.72
CA PHE A 168 -0.30 13.52 2.51
C PHE A 168 0.20 12.74 1.29
N ALA A 169 1.28 11.98 1.45
CA ALA A 169 1.90 11.23 0.35
C ALA A 169 0.97 10.16 -0.23
N ILE A 170 0.32 9.38 0.64
CA ILE A 170 -0.68 8.38 0.28
C ILE A 170 -1.95 9.07 -0.25
N GLY A 171 -2.34 10.21 0.32
CA GLY A 171 -3.46 11.01 -0.19
C GLY A 171 -3.24 11.41 -1.65
N ALA A 172 -2.05 11.91 -1.98
CA ALA A 172 -1.68 12.26 -3.35
C ALA A 172 -1.65 11.02 -4.27
N LEU A 173 -0.98 9.95 -3.85
CA LEU A 173 -0.89 8.68 -4.58
C LEU A 173 -2.28 8.07 -4.86
N SER A 174 -3.11 7.97 -3.82
CA SER A 174 -4.45 7.40 -3.89
C SER A 174 -5.37 8.21 -4.78
N THR A 175 -5.32 9.54 -4.69
CA THR A 175 -6.07 10.44 -5.58
C THR A 175 -5.67 10.24 -7.04
N GLY A 176 -4.36 10.15 -7.31
CA GLY A 176 -3.85 9.89 -8.65
C GLY A 176 -4.35 8.55 -9.21
N ILE A 177 -4.17 7.46 -8.45
CA ILE A 177 -4.62 6.12 -8.85
C ILE A 177 -6.13 6.08 -9.04
N TRP A 178 -6.90 6.70 -8.15
CA TRP A 178 -8.35 6.73 -8.22
C TRP A 178 -8.81 7.43 -9.50
N ARG A 179 -8.24 8.60 -9.82
CA ARG A 179 -8.52 9.34 -11.06
C ARG A 179 -8.16 8.52 -12.30
N SER A 180 -6.99 7.88 -12.30
CA SER A 180 -6.54 7.04 -13.42
C SER A 180 -7.47 5.85 -13.65
N ALA A 181 -7.86 5.17 -12.57
CA ALA A 181 -8.76 4.05 -12.62
C ALA A 181 -10.16 4.48 -13.06
N TYR A 182 -10.64 5.62 -12.58
CA TYR A 182 -11.91 6.21 -12.98
C TYR A 182 -11.95 6.49 -14.49
N ALA A 183 -10.95 7.21 -15.02
CA ALA A 183 -10.84 7.48 -16.46
C ALA A 183 -10.72 6.18 -17.27
N ALA A 184 -9.90 5.23 -16.82
CA ALA A 184 -9.76 3.95 -17.50
C ALA A 184 -11.08 3.17 -17.59
N VAL A 185 -11.94 3.21 -16.57
CA VAL A 185 -13.27 2.58 -16.65
C VAL A 185 -14.18 3.29 -17.64
N LEU A 186 -14.16 4.62 -17.68
CA LEU A 186 -14.97 5.39 -18.64
C LEU A 186 -14.58 5.10 -20.09
N ASP A 187 -13.28 4.90 -20.35
CA ASP A 187 -12.77 4.56 -21.69
C ASP A 187 -12.86 3.07 -22.03
N GLY A 188 -13.47 2.25 -21.17
CA GLY A 188 -13.54 0.79 -21.36
C GLY A 188 -12.18 0.08 -21.28
N ARG A 189 -11.15 0.74 -20.73
CA ARG A 189 -9.82 0.18 -20.48
C ARG A 189 -9.77 -0.56 -19.14
N ASN A 190 -8.69 -1.29 -18.90
CA ASN A 190 -8.49 -2.00 -17.63
C ASN A 190 -7.99 -1.02 -16.54
N PRO A 191 -8.77 -0.75 -15.47
CA PRO A 191 -8.43 0.23 -14.44
C PRO A 191 -7.22 -0.17 -13.57
N VAL A 192 -6.83 -1.44 -13.61
CA VAL A 192 -5.75 -1.98 -12.77
C VAL A 192 -4.39 -1.94 -13.48
N LYS A 193 -4.36 -1.66 -14.79
CA LYS A 193 -3.13 -1.74 -15.57
C LYS A 193 -2.14 -0.66 -15.11
N GLY A 194 -1.02 -1.09 -14.52
CA GLY A 194 0.08 -0.21 -14.12
C GLY A 194 -0.03 0.42 -12.72
N THR A 195 -1.21 0.39 -12.09
CA THR A 195 -1.43 1.01 -10.76
C THR A 195 -0.63 0.32 -9.66
N ALA A 196 -0.50 -1.00 -9.73
CA ALA A 196 0.28 -1.76 -8.76
C ALA A 196 1.80 -1.47 -8.86
N ALA A 197 2.30 -1.20 -10.07
CA ALA A 197 3.69 -0.77 -10.27
C ALA A 197 3.95 0.63 -9.68
N ALA A 198 2.96 1.54 -9.72
CA ALA A 198 3.06 2.83 -9.05
C ALA A 198 3.23 2.67 -7.53
N GLY A 199 2.50 1.75 -6.90
CA GLY A 199 2.69 1.43 -5.47
C GLY A 199 4.09 0.89 -5.13
N ALA A 200 4.60 -0.05 -5.93
CA ALA A 200 5.96 -0.57 -5.74
C ALA A 200 7.04 0.52 -5.91
N LEU A 201 6.87 1.41 -6.90
CA LEU A 201 7.78 2.53 -7.11
C LEU A 201 7.68 3.57 -6.00
N PHE A 202 6.49 3.86 -5.47
CA PHE A 202 6.33 4.70 -4.29
C PHE A 202 7.13 4.16 -3.09
N ALA A 203 6.99 2.87 -2.77
CA ALA A 203 7.75 2.24 -1.68
C ALA A 203 9.27 2.29 -1.95
N SER A 204 9.68 2.01 -3.19
CA SER A 204 11.08 2.10 -3.61
C SER A 204 11.65 3.50 -3.46
N GLY A 205 10.87 4.54 -3.81
CA GLY A 205 11.26 5.94 -3.68
C GLY A 205 11.45 6.35 -2.22
N TYR A 206 10.51 5.97 -1.35
CA TYR A 206 10.63 6.18 0.10
C TYR A 206 11.90 5.54 0.66
N PHE A 207 12.20 4.32 0.22
CA PHE A 207 13.34 3.56 0.71
C PHE A 207 14.68 4.02 0.14
N LEU A 208 14.71 4.57 -1.08
CA LEU A 208 15.92 5.17 -1.64
C LEU A 208 16.49 6.24 -0.69
N ASN A 209 15.61 6.97 0.02
CA ASN A 209 16.04 7.91 1.06
C ASN A 209 16.66 7.20 2.28
N GLN A 210 16.13 6.04 2.68
CA GLN A 210 16.70 5.24 3.78
C GLN A 210 18.09 4.68 3.43
N VAL A 211 18.31 4.30 2.17
CA VAL A 211 19.65 3.88 1.69
C VAL A 211 20.64 5.05 1.77
N LEU A 212 20.22 6.26 1.39
CA LEU A 212 21.06 7.46 1.53
C LEU A 212 21.40 7.77 2.99
N ILE A 213 20.44 7.59 3.90
CA ILE A 213 20.66 7.71 5.35
C ILE A 213 21.64 6.64 5.85
N GLY A 214 21.46 5.37 5.43
CA GLY A 214 22.37 4.28 5.78
C GLY A 214 23.81 4.54 5.30
N ALA A 215 23.97 5.06 4.08
CA ALA A 215 25.27 5.49 3.56
C ALA A 215 25.88 6.61 4.40
N GLU A 216 25.09 7.57 4.89
CA GLU A 216 25.53 8.65 5.78
C GLU A 216 26.07 8.10 7.13
N PHE A 217 25.43 7.07 7.70
CA PHE A 217 25.91 6.38 8.91
C PHE A 217 27.20 5.58 8.69
N MET A 218 27.39 5.00 7.50
CA MET A 218 28.61 4.25 7.17
C MET A 218 29.81 5.16 6.90
N LEU A 219 29.58 6.26 6.17
CA LEU A 219 30.62 7.18 5.74
C LEU A 219 31.00 8.23 6.81
N GLY A 220 30.23 8.35 7.89
CA GLY A 220 30.50 9.30 8.98
C GLY A 220 30.10 10.73 8.62
N GLY A 221 28.81 10.93 8.33
CA GLY A 221 28.27 12.26 8.02
C GLY A 221 28.28 13.23 9.21
N PRO A 222 28.23 14.56 8.96
CA PRO A 222 28.25 15.59 10.01
C PRO A 222 27.06 15.53 10.97
N SER A 223 26.00 14.80 10.62
CA SER A 223 24.79 14.64 11.42
C SER A 223 24.60 13.23 11.99
N ALA A 224 25.54 12.30 11.73
CA ALA A 224 25.37 10.87 12.02
C ALA A 224 26.61 10.27 12.71
N LEU A 225 26.38 9.52 13.79
CA LEU A 225 27.43 8.71 14.42
C LEU A 225 27.90 7.63 13.45
N GLN A 226 29.22 7.52 13.25
CA GLN A 226 29.78 6.44 12.44
C GLN A 226 29.51 5.09 13.13
N LEU A 227 28.74 4.23 12.46
CA LEU A 227 28.44 2.90 12.96
C LEU A 227 29.52 1.91 12.51
N SER A 228 29.81 0.91 13.34
CA SER A 228 30.65 -0.22 12.92
C SER A 228 30.01 -0.93 11.72
N ALA A 229 30.82 -1.48 10.81
CA ALA A 229 30.33 -2.16 9.61
C ALA A 229 29.31 -3.28 9.90
N GLY A 230 29.49 -4.05 10.98
CA GLY A 230 28.57 -5.11 11.38
C GLY A 230 27.16 -4.60 11.73
N HIS A 231 27.08 -3.54 12.55
CA HIS A 231 25.79 -2.91 12.88
C HIS A 231 25.13 -2.25 11.65
N ALA A 232 25.93 -1.66 10.76
CA ALA A 232 25.41 -1.07 9.52
C ALA A 232 24.83 -2.14 8.58
N LEU A 233 25.49 -3.30 8.45
CA LEU A 233 24.98 -4.44 7.68
C LEU A 233 23.69 -5.00 8.27
N GLY A 234 23.63 -5.20 9.60
CA GLY A 234 22.40 -5.66 10.25
C GLY A 234 21.22 -4.68 10.08
N LEU A 235 21.48 -3.37 10.17
CA LEU A 235 20.46 -2.36 9.86
C LEU A 235 20.03 -2.45 8.40
N LEU A 236 20.95 -2.59 7.45
CA LEU A 236 20.62 -2.73 6.03
C LEU A 236 19.74 -3.96 5.78
N GLU A 237 20.04 -5.11 6.39
CA GLU A 237 19.23 -6.33 6.28
C GLU A 237 17.78 -6.11 6.74
N VAL A 238 17.60 -5.53 7.93
CA VAL A 238 16.25 -5.19 8.46
C VAL A 238 15.52 -4.24 7.52
N HIS A 239 16.22 -3.24 6.98
CA HIS A 239 15.65 -2.30 6.04
C HIS A 239 15.26 -2.97 4.72
N VAL A 240 16.08 -3.86 4.16
CA VAL A 240 15.74 -4.61 2.93
C VAL A 240 14.48 -5.46 3.13
N ILE A 241 14.37 -6.14 4.27
CA ILE A 241 13.16 -6.90 4.61
C ILE A 241 11.95 -5.96 4.69
N ALA A 242 12.08 -4.82 5.37
CA ALA A 242 11.03 -3.81 5.46
C ALA A 242 10.64 -3.24 4.08
N LEU A 243 11.61 -3.06 3.17
CA LEU A 243 11.36 -2.65 1.79
C LEU A 243 10.50 -3.68 1.06
N ASP A 244 10.85 -4.96 1.13
CA ASP A 244 10.11 -6.02 0.45
C ASP A 244 8.64 -6.04 0.90
N PHE A 245 8.41 -5.93 2.21
CA PHE A 245 7.06 -5.81 2.76
C PHE A 245 6.35 -4.52 2.31
N ALA A 246 7.05 -3.38 2.29
CA ALA A 246 6.50 -2.12 1.83
C ALA A 246 6.14 -2.16 0.34
N ILE A 247 6.98 -2.75 -0.51
CA ILE A 247 6.72 -2.95 -1.95
C ILE A 247 5.46 -3.80 -2.14
N ILE A 248 5.37 -4.95 -1.46
CA ILE A 248 4.22 -5.84 -1.57
C ILE A 248 2.96 -5.15 -1.05
N GLY A 249 3.03 -4.50 0.11
CA GLY A 249 1.93 -3.77 0.73
C GLY A 249 1.41 -2.63 -0.14
N CYS A 250 2.28 -1.74 -0.61
CA CYS A 250 1.91 -0.63 -1.48
C CYS A 250 1.41 -1.12 -2.84
N TRP A 251 1.98 -2.20 -3.41
CA TRP A 251 1.48 -2.84 -4.63
C TRP A 251 0.03 -3.30 -4.47
N LEU A 252 -0.27 -3.96 -3.34
CA LEU A 252 -1.62 -4.45 -3.03
C LEU A 252 -2.60 -3.32 -2.81
N ILE A 253 -2.21 -2.30 -2.04
CA ILE A 253 -3.07 -1.17 -1.70
C ILE A 253 -3.37 -0.34 -2.95
N CYS A 254 -2.39 -0.10 -3.83
CA CYS A 254 -2.62 0.63 -5.08
C CYS A 254 -3.54 -0.14 -6.04
N ASN A 255 -3.36 -1.46 -6.15
CA ASN A 255 -4.27 -2.32 -6.90
C ASN A 255 -5.68 -2.33 -6.29
N TRP A 256 -5.78 -2.32 -4.96
CA TRP A 256 -7.02 -2.21 -4.22
C TRP A 256 -7.74 -0.88 -4.50
N ILE A 257 -7.05 0.26 -4.41
CA ILE A 257 -7.59 1.59 -4.70
C ILE A 257 -8.18 1.63 -6.12
N ALA A 258 -7.45 1.10 -7.11
CA ALA A 258 -7.90 1.06 -8.49
C ALA A 258 -9.18 0.24 -8.68
N ARG A 259 -9.28 -0.91 -8.00
CA ARG A 259 -10.48 -1.75 -8.02
C ARG A 259 -11.65 -1.12 -7.27
N ALA A 260 -11.37 -0.46 -6.15
CA ALA A 260 -12.37 0.28 -5.40
C ALA A 260 -12.93 1.43 -6.24
N ALA A 261 -12.07 2.23 -6.87
CA ALA A 261 -12.46 3.26 -7.83
C ALA A 261 -13.36 2.67 -8.92
N ALA A 262 -12.94 1.57 -9.54
CA ALA A 262 -13.72 0.91 -10.58
C ALA A 262 -15.10 0.43 -10.13
N ALA A 263 -15.22 -0.12 -8.92
CA ALA A 263 -16.50 -0.55 -8.35
C ALA A 263 -17.43 0.64 -8.05
N TRP A 264 -16.85 1.79 -7.69
CA TRP A 264 -17.60 3.00 -7.33
C TRP A 264 -17.94 3.92 -8.50
N VAL A 265 -17.34 3.74 -9.69
CA VAL A 265 -17.63 4.56 -10.90
C VAL A 265 -19.13 4.65 -11.18
N GLY A 266 -19.85 3.52 -11.13
CA GLY A 266 -21.30 3.51 -11.40
C GLY A 266 -22.14 4.33 -10.40
N VAL A 267 -21.61 4.55 -9.20
CA VAL A 267 -22.22 5.43 -8.18
C VAL A 267 -21.83 6.86 -8.45
N THR A 268 -20.53 7.14 -8.62
CA THR A 268 -20.02 8.50 -8.74
C THR A 268 -20.55 9.20 -9.99
N VAL A 269 -20.62 8.51 -11.13
CA VAL A 269 -21.16 9.06 -12.39
C VAL A 269 -22.59 9.59 -12.26
N ARG A 270 -23.38 9.05 -11.32
CA ARG A 270 -24.78 9.45 -11.04
C ARG A 270 -24.93 10.32 -9.79
N SER A 271 -23.82 10.82 -9.26
CA SER A 271 -23.76 11.64 -8.04
C SER A 271 -23.43 13.07 -8.39
N ALA A 272 -23.91 14.04 -7.62
CA ALA A 272 -23.55 15.45 -7.82
C ALA A 272 -22.04 15.72 -7.73
N SER A 273 -21.29 14.88 -7.01
CA SER A 273 -19.83 14.96 -6.91
C SER A 273 -19.21 13.60 -6.57
N PRO A 274 -18.00 13.28 -7.07
CA PRO A 274 -17.23 12.09 -6.67
C PRO A 274 -16.51 12.28 -5.32
N LEU A 275 -16.43 13.53 -4.82
CA LEU A 275 -15.58 13.90 -3.70
C LEU A 275 -15.80 13.06 -2.42
N PRO A 276 -17.04 12.77 -1.96
CA PRO A 276 -17.22 11.99 -0.74
C PRO A 276 -16.65 10.58 -0.83
N VAL A 277 -16.80 9.95 -1.99
CA VAL A 277 -16.28 8.59 -2.26
C VAL A 277 -14.76 8.61 -2.36
N LEU A 278 -14.20 9.63 -3.00
CA LEU A 278 -12.76 9.85 -3.07
C LEU A 278 -12.17 10.08 -1.67
N MET A 279 -12.77 10.95 -0.86
CA MET A 279 -12.33 11.21 0.52
C MET A 279 -12.39 9.94 1.38
N LEU A 280 -13.45 9.15 1.26
CA LEU A 280 -13.57 7.89 2.00
C LEU A 280 -12.54 6.85 1.55
N THR A 281 -12.31 6.72 0.23
CA THR A 281 -11.27 5.83 -0.31
C THR A 281 -9.88 6.26 0.16
N GLY A 282 -9.61 7.57 0.11
CA GLY A 282 -8.37 8.17 0.58
C GLY A 282 -8.15 7.94 2.07
N ALA A 283 -9.15 8.24 2.90
CA ALA A 283 -9.09 8.03 4.35
C ALA A 283 -8.83 6.56 4.72
N LEU A 284 -9.50 5.62 4.06
CA LEU A 284 -9.26 4.18 4.26
C LEU A 284 -7.86 3.77 3.81
N SER A 285 -7.38 4.27 2.67
CA SER A 285 -6.02 4.02 2.18
C SER A 285 -4.97 4.56 3.14
N ILE A 286 -5.18 5.79 3.63
CA ILE A 286 -4.33 6.45 4.61
C ILE A 286 -4.29 5.62 5.88
N ALA A 287 -5.44 5.24 6.44
CA ALA A 287 -5.50 4.43 7.66
C ALA A 287 -4.78 3.07 7.50
N LEU A 288 -4.98 2.39 6.36
CA LEU A 288 -4.32 1.12 6.06
C LEU A 288 -2.80 1.24 5.98
N VAL A 289 -2.30 2.19 5.21
CA VAL A 289 -0.85 2.36 5.03
C VAL A 289 -0.22 2.93 6.30
N ALA A 290 -0.86 3.91 6.96
CA ALA A 290 -0.43 4.43 8.25
C ALA A 290 -0.30 3.31 9.30
N ALA A 291 -1.27 2.39 9.34
CA ALA A 291 -1.18 1.22 10.21
C ALA A 291 0.03 0.35 9.86
N ILE A 292 0.31 0.08 8.57
CA ILE A 292 1.47 -0.71 8.14
C ILE A 292 2.80 -0.05 8.52
N PHE A 293 2.97 1.24 8.25
CA PHE A 293 4.23 1.94 8.54
C PHE A 293 4.40 2.24 10.03
N GLY A 294 3.35 2.67 10.73
CA GLY A 294 3.36 2.87 12.18
C GLY A 294 3.64 1.56 12.92
N TRP A 295 3.09 0.46 12.42
CA TRP A 295 3.42 -0.89 12.87
C TRP A 295 4.90 -1.23 12.66
N GLY A 296 5.42 -1.06 11.45
CA GLY A 296 6.82 -1.36 11.15
C GLY A 296 7.79 -0.59 12.04
N ALA A 297 7.50 0.68 12.32
CA ALA A 297 8.29 1.50 13.24
C ALA A 297 8.19 0.99 14.69
N PHE A 298 6.99 0.67 15.18
CA PHE A 298 6.78 0.13 16.53
C PHE A 298 7.42 -1.25 16.73
N ALA A 299 7.24 -2.17 15.78
CA ALA A 299 7.82 -3.50 15.81
C ALA A 299 9.35 -3.44 15.84
N SER A 300 9.95 -2.58 15.02
CA SER A 300 11.39 -2.34 15.01
C SER A 300 11.88 -1.80 16.35
N ALA A 301 11.17 -0.83 16.94
CA ALA A 301 11.52 -0.29 18.26
C ALA A 301 11.35 -1.33 19.39
N SER A 302 10.32 -2.17 19.31
CA SER A 302 10.02 -3.21 20.31
C SER A 302 11.01 -4.36 20.27
N LEU A 303 11.46 -4.77 19.07
CA LEU A 303 12.52 -5.77 18.90
C LEU A 303 13.83 -5.32 19.56
N VAL A 304 14.17 -4.03 19.41
CA VAL A 304 15.37 -3.44 20.04
C VAL A 304 15.21 -3.33 21.56
N ALA A 305 14.01 -3.02 22.07
CA ALA A 305 13.80 -2.74 23.49
C ALA A 305 13.47 -3.97 24.36
N LEU A 306 12.72 -4.94 23.84
CA LEU A 306 12.15 -6.06 24.62
C LEU A 306 12.80 -7.42 24.32
N GLY A 307 13.69 -7.48 23.32
CA GLY A 307 14.29 -8.72 22.84
C GLY A 307 13.33 -9.57 21.98
N PRO A 308 13.86 -10.60 21.28
CA PRO A 308 13.13 -11.36 20.27
C PRO A 308 11.95 -12.16 20.86
N ASP A 309 12.13 -12.83 22.00
CA ASP A 309 11.20 -13.86 22.53
C ASP A 309 9.82 -13.34 23.01
N ASN A 310 9.76 -12.11 23.54
CA ASN A 310 8.51 -11.52 24.06
C ASN A 310 7.86 -10.50 23.10
N SER A 311 8.53 -10.19 21.98
CA SER A 311 8.11 -9.13 21.08
C SER A 311 6.97 -9.56 20.15
N PHE A 312 6.97 -10.80 19.63
CA PHE A 312 6.07 -11.21 18.54
C PHE A 312 4.58 -11.31 18.93
N TYR A 313 4.27 -11.84 20.13
CA TYR A 313 2.87 -11.98 20.58
C TYR A 313 2.27 -10.61 20.84
N THR A 314 2.96 -9.83 21.66
CA THR A 314 2.61 -8.46 22.02
C THR A 314 2.46 -7.63 20.75
N SER A 315 3.35 -7.84 19.79
CA SER A 315 3.29 -7.22 18.48
C SER A 315 2.00 -7.55 17.70
N LEU A 316 1.68 -8.84 17.57
CA LEU A 316 0.47 -9.29 16.89
C LEU A 316 -0.81 -8.78 17.57
N VAL A 317 -0.86 -8.76 18.90
CA VAL A 317 -2.01 -8.25 19.64
C VAL A 317 -2.20 -6.74 19.40
N MET A 318 -1.11 -5.98 19.36
CA MET A 318 -1.17 -4.53 19.14
C MET A 318 -1.57 -4.15 17.71
N ILE A 319 -1.14 -4.94 16.70
CA ILE A 319 -1.55 -4.71 15.30
C ILE A 319 -2.95 -5.25 14.99
N ALA A 320 -3.49 -6.14 15.82
CA ALA A 320 -4.74 -6.83 15.52
C ALA A 320 -5.90 -5.88 15.22
N PRO A 321 -6.22 -4.86 16.05
CA PRO A 321 -7.35 -3.97 15.77
C PRO A 321 -7.26 -3.24 14.42
N PRO A 322 -6.19 -2.48 14.10
CA PRO A 322 -6.12 -1.76 12.82
C PRO A 322 -6.06 -2.70 11.61
N LEU A 323 -5.40 -3.86 11.74
CA LEU A 323 -5.33 -4.82 10.65
C LEU A 323 -6.70 -5.44 10.35
N VAL A 324 -7.46 -5.82 11.38
CA VAL A 324 -8.81 -6.38 11.22
C VAL A 324 -9.75 -5.36 10.60
N VAL A 325 -9.73 -4.11 11.08
CA VAL A 325 -10.50 -3.01 10.48
C VAL A 325 -10.10 -2.82 9.02
N GLY A 326 -8.81 -2.82 8.73
CA GLY A 326 -8.27 -2.69 7.38
C GLY A 326 -8.71 -3.81 6.45
N ALA A 327 -8.62 -5.07 6.89
CA ALA A 327 -9.01 -6.24 6.12
C ALA A 327 -10.51 -6.25 5.82
N LEU A 328 -11.35 -5.92 6.81
CA LEU A 328 -12.79 -5.78 6.63
C LEU A 328 -13.13 -4.63 5.67
N ALA A 329 -12.53 -3.46 5.88
CA ALA A 329 -12.73 -2.31 5.01
C ALA A 329 -12.32 -2.60 3.57
N ALA A 330 -11.26 -3.37 3.34
CA ALA A 330 -10.77 -3.70 2.02
C ALA A 330 -11.84 -4.36 1.12
N TRP A 331 -12.70 -5.22 1.64
CA TRP A 331 -13.75 -5.83 0.82
C TRP A 331 -15.16 -5.25 1.07
N LEU A 332 -15.45 -4.73 2.26
CA LEU A 332 -16.72 -4.07 2.56
C LEU A 332 -16.88 -2.77 1.76
N PHE A 333 -15.80 -2.01 1.57
CA PHE A 333 -15.87 -0.72 0.88
C PHE A 333 -16.24 -0.85 -0.62
N PRO A 334 -15.60 -1.73 -1.43
CA PRO A 334 -16.08 -1.97 -2.80
C PRO A 334 -17.47 -2.61 -2.85
N TRP A 335 -17.87 -3.37 -1.83
CA TRP A 335 -19.19 -4.00 -1.79
C TRP A 335 -20.32 -2.99 -1.54
N SER A 336 -20.10 -2.01 -0.67
CA SER A 336 -21.12 -1.01 -0.33
C SER A 336 -21.52 -0.13 -1.53
N ALA A 337 -20.63 0.01 -2.53
CA ALA A 337 -20.95 0.64 -3.82
C ALA A 337 -22.24 0.08 -4.46
N ARG A 338 -22.55 -1.21 -4.26
CA ARG A 338 -23.77 -1.84 -4.77
C ARG A 338 -25.03 -1.28 -4.12
N TRP A 339 -25.01 -1.04 -2.80
CA TRP A 339 -26.16 -0.49 -2.09
C TRP A 339 -26.43 0.95 -2.53
N PHE A 340 -25.38 1.77 -2.63
CA PHE A 340 -25.51 3.15 -3.14
C PHE A 340 -25.82 3.22 -4.64
N GLY A 341 -25.36 2.25 -5.43
CA GLY A 341 -25.67 2.17 -6.85
C GLY A 341 -27.15 1.85 -7.11
N ARG A 342 -27.76 1.01 -6.26
CA ARG A 342 -29.19 0.68 -6.34
C ARG A 342 -30.07 1.90 -6.10
N THR A 343 -29.75 2.72 -5.09
CA THR A 343 -30.56 3.90 -4.75
C THR A 343 -30.42 5.04 -5.75
N ARG A 344 -29.42 4.97 -6.65
CA ARG A 344 -29.13 6.01 -7.65
C ARG A 344 -29.34 5.53 -9.08
N ARG A 345 -29.97 4.37 -9.29
CA ARG A 345 -30.07 3.72 -10.60
C ARG A 345 -30.87 4.55 -11.61
N ASP A 346 -31.90 5.24 -11.13
CA ASP A 346 -32.83 6.03 -11.95
C ASP A 346 -32.37 7.48 -12.13
N ARG A 347 -31.21 7.85 -11.57
CA ARG A 347 -30.66 9.20 -11.74
C ARG A 347 -29.92 9.30 -13.06
N PRO A 348 -30.07 10.41 -13.80
CA PRO A 348 -29.29 10.65 -15.00
C PRO A 348 -27.80 10.76 -14.67
N VAL A 349 -26.97 10.51 -15.68
CA VAL A 349 -25.53 10.78 -15.62
C VAL A 349 -25.32 12.27 -15.31
N SER A 350 -24.42 12.56 -14.37
CA SER A 350 -24.16 13.92 -13.94
C SER A 350 -23.30 14.69 -14.94
N ALA A 351 -23.65 15.95 -15.20
CA ALA A 351 -23.00 16.81 -16.20
C ALA A 351 -21.51 17.10 -15.90
N TRP A 352 -21.03 16.87 -14.67
CA TRP A 352 -19.60 17.02 -14.36
C TRP A 352 -18.73 15.90 -14.94
N VAL A 353 -19.33 14.74 -15.28
CA VAL A 353 -18.60 13.54 -15.72
C VAL A 353 -18.11 13.67 -17.16
N PHE A 354 -18.96 14.24 -18.01
CA PHE A 354 -18.69 14.46 -19.43
C PHE A 354 -18.73 15.96 -19.65
N LEU A 355 -17.58 16.52 -20.00
CA LEU A 355 -17.46 17.95 -20.27
C LEU A 355 -18.14 18.35 -21.59
N ASP A 356 -18.46 17.37 -22.44
CA ASP A 356 -19.24 17.53 -23.68
C ASP A 356 -20.65 16.92 -23.55
N ALA A 357 -21.59 17.44 -24.35
CA ALA A 357 -22.98 16.98 -24.44
C ALA A 357 -23.03 15.44 -24.56
N ALA A 358 -23.73 14.82 -23.61
CA ALA A 358 -23.78 13.38 -23.41
C ALA A 358 -24.04 12.64 -24.74
N PRO A 359 -23.06 11.91 -25.28
CA PRO A 359 -23.35 10.97 -26.36
C PRO A 359 -24.20 9.82 -25.77
N ASP A 360 -24.72 8.94 -26.62
CA ASP A 360 -25.44 7.68 -26.34
C ASP A 360 -24.66 6.64 -25.46
N VAL A 361 -23.75 7.10 -24.59
CA VAL A 361 -22.86 6.38 -23.69
C VAL A 361 -23.62 5.58 -22.62
N GLU A 362 -24.90 5.88 -22.37
CA GLU A 362 -25.73 5.08 -21.46
C GLU A 362 -25.80 3.59 -21.84
N ARG A 363 -25.62 3.23 -23.12
CA ARG A 363 -25.71 1.83 -23.57
C ARG A 363 -24.42 1.00 -23.46
N SER A 364 -23.24 1.59 -23.25
CA SER A 364 -21.96 0.84 -23.36
C SER A 364 -21.18 0.66 -22.06
N LEU A 365 -21.48 1.41 -20.99
CA LEU A 365 -20.72 1.33 -19.73
C LEU A 365 -21.04 0.07 -18.93
N ARG A 366 -20.32 -1.03 -19.21
CA ARG A 366 -20.35 -2.25 -18.41
C ARG A 366 -19.50 -2.08 -17.15
N PHE A 367 -20.12 -1.57 -16.09
CA PHE A 367 -19.45 -1.47 -14.78
C PHE A 367 -19.21 -2.86 -14.17
N ALA A 368 -17.98 -3.12 -13.72
CA ALA A 368 -17.64 -4.35 -13.03
C ALA A 368 -18.24 -4.34 -11.62
N GLU A 369 -19.16 -5.25 -11.32
CA GLU A 369 -19.75 -5.39 -9.99
C GLU A 369 -18.96 -6.37 -9.11
N PHE A 370 -18.70 -5.99 -7.86
CA PHE A 370 -18.21 -6.89 -6.83
C PHE A 370 -19.37 -7.68 -6.19
N ARG A 371 -19.36 -9.01 -6.29
CA ARG A 371 -20.42 -9.90 -5.80
C ARG A 371 -19.88 -10.91 -4.78
N PRO A 372 -19.78 -10.55 -3.48
CA PRO A 372 -19.05 -11.35 -2.49
C PRO A 372 -19.76 -12.62 -2.03
N ALA A 373 -21.02 -12.86 -2.42
CA ALA A 373 -21.82 -13.98 -1.89
C ALA A 373 -21.10 -15.34 -1.93
N ARG A 374 -20.42 -15.65 -3.04
CA ARG A 374 -19.66 -16.90 -3.17
C ARG A 374 -18.32 -16.90 -2.43
N ALA A 375 -17.78 -15.74 -2.08
CA ALA A 375 -16.58 -15.63 -1.24
C ALA A 375 -16.95 -15.78 0.23
N VAL A 376 -18.05 -15.13 0.66
CA VAL A 376 -18.66 -15.31 1.97
C VAL A 376 -18.99 -16.78 2.21
N SER A 377 -19.64 -17.46 1.26
CA SER A 377 -19.94 -18.90 1.40
C SER A 377 -18.67 -19.75 1.54
N THR A 378 -17.62 -19.47 0.75
CA THR A 378 -16.33 -20.17 0.87
C THR A 378 -15.71 -19.95 2.25
N GLY A 379 -15.73 -18.70 2.75
CA GLY A 379 -15.23 -18.36 4.08
C GLY A 379 -15.99 -19.08 5.20
N ILE A 380 -17.33 -19.08 5.14
CA ILE A 380 -18.18 -19.78 6.11
C ILE A 380 -17.88 -21.28 6.11
N VAL A 381 -17.89 -21.93 4.93
CA VAL A 381 -17.65 -23.37 4.83
C VAL A 381 -16.25 -23.74 5.36
N THR A 382 -15.22 -22.98 4.98
CA THR A 382 -13.85 -23.25 5.44
C THR A 382 -13.71 -23.04 6.95
N GLY A 383 -14.31 -21.98 7.49
CA GLY A 383 -14.33 -21.71 8.92
C GLY A 383 -15.08 -22.80 9.71
N LEU A 384 -16.22 -23.27 9.21
CA LEU A 384 -16.99 -24.36 9.85
C LEU A 384 -16.22 -25.69 9.82
N ILE A 385 -15.54 -26.01 8.71
CA ILE A 385 -14.66 -27.19 8.61
C ILE A 385 -13.54 -27.10 9.67
N PHE A 386 -12.94 -25.91 9.83
CA PHE A 386 -11.95 -25.68 10.87
C PHE A 386 -12.53 -25.87 12.28
N CYS A 387 -13.69 -25.29 12.57
CA CYS A 387 -14.36 -25.45 13.87
C CYS A 387 -14.67 -26.92 14.16
N ALA A 388 -15.15 -27.67 13.16
CA ALA A 388 -15.38 -29.10 13.29
C ALA A 388 -14.06 -29.86 13.55
N TRP A 389 -12.98 -29.49 12.87
CA TRP A 389 -11.65 -30.08 13.07
C TRP A 389 -11.10 -29.84 14.49
N ILE A 390 -11.25 -28.62 15.03
CA ILE A 390 -10.87 -28.29 16.42
C ILE A 390 -11.76 -29.03 17.43
N ALA A 391 -13.06 -29.12 17.18
CA ALA A 391 -13.98 -29.86 18.04
C ALA A 391 -13.58 -31.36 18.08
N LEU A 392 -13.28 -31.96 16.94
CA LEU A 392 -12.81 -33.35 16.85
C LEU A 392 -11.50 -33.57 17.62
N LEU A 393 -10.55 -32.62 17.56
CA LEU A 393 -9.32 -32.68 18.36
C LEU A 393 -9.61 -32.62 19.86
N ARG A 394 -10.54 -31.76 20.28
CA ARG A 394 -10.93 -31.63 21.69
C ARG A 394 -11.60 -32.88 22.22
N TYR A 395 -12.54 -33.43 21.46
CA TYR A 395 -13.29 -34.64 21.83
C TYR A 395 -12.60 -35.93 21.41
N ARG A 396 -11.30 -35.89 21.03
CA ARG A 396 -10.55 -37.05 20.53
C ARG A 396 -10.59 -38.26 21.47
N LYS A 397 -10.69 -38.03 22.79
CA LYS A 397 -10.77 -39.10 23.80
C LYS A 397 -12.02 -39.96 23.69
N PHE A 398 -13.06 -39.44 23.04
CA PHE A 398 -14.33 -40.14 22.81
C PHE A 398 -14.41 -40.79 21.42
N LEU A 399 -13.39 -40.63 20.59
CA LEU A 399 -13.31 -41.23 19.25
C LEU A 399 -12.57 -42.56 19.30
N PRO A 400 -12.83 -43.49 18.37
CA PRO A 400 -12.02 -44.69 18.20
C PRO A 400 -10.54 -44.34 18.00
N ALA A 401 -9.62 -45.13 18.58
CA ALA A 401 -8.18 -44.83 18.61
C ALA A 401 -7.61 -44.51 17.21
N ALA A 402 -7.94 -45.31 16.20
CA ALA A 402 -7.49 -45.08 14.83
C ALA A 402 -7.91 -43.71 14.26
N LEU A 403 -9.13 -43.25 14.57
CA LEU A 403 -9.63 -41.94 14.13
C LEU A 403 -8.98 -40.81 14.93
N ALA A 404 -8.81 -41.00 16.24
CA ALA A 404 -8.12 -40.05 17.11
C ALA A 404 -6.66 -39.83 16.67
N ASP A 405 -5.95 -40.90 16.33
CA ASP A 405 -4.57 -40.86 15.84
C ASP A 405 -4.46 -40.18 14.47
N ALA A 406 -5.38 -40.49 13.55
CA ALA A 406 -5.42 -39.83 12.24
C ALA A 406 -5.68 -38.30 12.36
N ILE A 407 -6.64 -37.92 13.21
CA ILE A 407 -6.94 -36.49 13.47
C ILE A 407 -5.73 -35.82 14.12
N HIS A 408 -5.10 -36.44 15.12
CA HIS A 408 -3.93 -35.88 15.77
C HIS A 408 -2.74 -35.73 14.80
N ALA A 409 -2.47 -36.75 13.98
CA ALA A 409 -1.39 -36.74 12.99
C ALA A 409 -1.54 -35.59 11.97
N SER A 410 -2.77 -35.24 11.59
CA SER A 410 -3.02 -34.08 10.72
C SER A 410 -2.69 -32.73 11.39
N PHE A 411 -2.75 -32.67 12.72
CA PHE A 411 -2.51 -31.46 13.51
C PHE A 411 -1.05 -31.33 13.97
N THR A 412 -0.37 -32.46 14.23
CA THR A 412 1.02 -32.52 14.68
C THR A 412 2.00 -31.64 13.89
N PRO A 413 1.99 -31.60 12.53
CA PRO A 413 2.95 -30.76 11.80
C PRO A 413 2.72 -29.27 12.04
N LEU A 414 1.47 -28.82 12.11
CA LEU A 414 1.13 -27.41 12.37
C LEU A 414 1.45 -27.02 13.81
N PHE A 415 1.22 -27.95 14.75
CA PHE A 415 1.54 -27.74 16.16
C PHE A 415 3.05 -27.64 16.38
N ARG A 416 3.85 -28.55 15.79
CA ARG A 416 5.32 -28.46 15.86
C ARG A 416 5.87 -27.18 15.23
N LEU A 417 5.23 -26.71 14.16
CA LEU A 417 5.60 -25.44 13.54
C LEU A 417 5.27 -24.25 14.46
N ALA A 418 4.14 -24.31 15.17
CA ALA A 418 3.75 -23.29 16.15
C ALA A 418 4.65 -23.31 17.39
N GLU A 419 5.02 -24.48 17.92
CA GLU A 419 5.95 -24.61 19.05
C GLU A 419 7.35 -24.08 18.72
N ARG A 420 7.80 -24.27 17.47
CA ARG A 420 9.05 -23.65 16.99
C ARG A 420 8.95 -22.14 16.84
N ALA A 421 7.74 -21.60 16.73
CA ALA A 421 7.50 -20.18 16.54
C ALA A 421 7.22 -19.40 17.85
N GLY A 422 7.19 -20.09 18.99
CA GLY A 422 7.01 -19.46 20.30
C GLY A 422 6.26 -20.34 21.30
N SER A 423 5.85 -19.73 22.41
CA SER A 423 5.21 -20.39 23.56
C SER A 423 3.91 -21.12 23.21
N THR A 424 3.42 -21.95 24.15
CA THR A 424 2.21 -22.79 24.00
C THR A 424 0.93 -22.04 23.57
N GLY A 425 0.87 -20.71 23.70
CA GLY A 425 -0.23 -19.87 23.21
C GLY A 425 -0.39 -19.83 21.69
N TYR A 426 0.59 -20.27 20.91
CA TYR A 426 0.57 -20.23 19.44
C TYR A 426 -0.04 -21.46 18.76
N ALA A 427 -0.41 -22.49 19.53
CA ALA A 427 -0.88 -23.77 19.01
C ALA A 427 -1.99 -23.66 17.94
N LEU A 428 -2.86 -22.65 18.06
CA LEU A 428 -3.99 -22.42 17.15
C LEU A 428 -3.71 -21.38 16.05
N VAL A 429 -2.65 -20.59 16.18
CA VAL A 429 -2.31 -19.50 15.24
C VAL A 429 -2.02 -20.06 13.85
N MET A 430 -1.14 -21.08 13.75
CA MET A 430 -0.79 -21.68 12.46
C MET A 430 -1.97 -22.37 11.75
N PRO A 431 -2.79 -23.21 12.45
CA PRO A 431 -4.01 -23.76 11.87
C PRO A 431 -5.01 -22.71 11.36
N ILE A 432 -5.21 -21.61 12.11
CA ILE A 432 -6.09 -20.50 11.70
C ILE A 432 -5.54 -19.81 10.45
N ALA A 433 -4.24 -19.50 10.45
CA ALA A 433 -3.57 -18.90 9.30
C ALA A 433 -3.73 -19.77 8.05
N PHE A 434 -3.50 -21.08 8.18
CA PHE A 434 -3.63 -22.02 7.08
C PHE A 434 -5.07 -22.08 6.52
N ALA A 435 -6.08 -22.21 7.38
CA ALA A 435 -7.47 -22.26 6.96
C ALA A 435 -7.92 -20.96 6.27
N ALA A 436 -7.54 -19.80 6.81
CA ALA A 436 -7.85 -18.50 6.21
C ALA A 436 -7.15 -18.30 4.86
N ALA A 437 -5.87 -18.68 4.75
CA ALA A 437 -5.12 -18.63 3.50
C ALA A 437 -5.74 -19.54 2.43
N LEU A 438 -6.20 -20.74 2.82
CA LEU A 438 -6.86 -21.68 1.92
C LEU A 438 -8.22 -21.14 1.44
N ALA A 439 -9.04 -20.60 2.35
CA ALA A 439 -10.30 -19.95 1.98
C ALA A 439 -10.07 -18.82 0.97
N ALA A 440 -9.05 -17.99 1.23
CA ALA A 440 -8.67 -16.88 0.37
C ALA A 440 -8.18 -17.36 -1.00
N LEU A 441 -7.33 -18.39 -1.03
CA LEU A 441 -6.81 -19.02 -2.24
C LEU A 441 -7.94 -19.55 -3.13
N ILE A 442 -8.86 -20.33 -2.54
CA ILE A 442 -9.99 -20.92 -3.26
C ILE A 442 -10.87 -19.81 -3.87
N ALA A 443 -11.24 -18.80 -3.08
CA ALA A 443 -12.09 -17.73 -3.55
C ALA A 443 -11.42 -16.85 -4.63
N ALA A 444 -10.12 -16.55 -4.47
CA ALA A 444 -9.37 -15.72 -5.41
C ALA A 444 -8.95 -16.46 -6.69
N SER A 445 -8.88 -17.80 -6.69
CA SER A 445 -8.55 -18.61 -7.87
C SER A 445 -9.56 -18.54 -9.02
N ARG A 446 -10.74 -17.98 -8.76
CA ARG A 446 -11.81 -17.81 -9.75
C ARG A 446 -11.43 -16.71 -10.75
N PRO A 447 -11.87 -16.76 -12.01
CA PRO A 447 -11.60 -15.69 -12.97
C PRO A 447 -12.41 -14.43 -12.66
N GLY A 448 -11.78 -13.25 -12.66
CA GLY A 448 -12.47 -11.99 -12.40
C GLY A 448 -11.56 -10.79 -12.14
N ALA A 449 -12.11 -9.57 -12.25
CA ALA A 449 -11.37 -8.35 -11.96
C ALA A 449 -11.10 -8.15 -10.45
N PHE A 450 -11.91 -8.79 -9.60
CA PHE A 450 -11.89 -8.63 -8.14
C PHE A 450 -11.36 -9.84 -7.37
N ASN A 451 -10.58 -10.71 -8.02
CA ASN A 451 -10.10 -11.97 -7.45
C ASN A 451 -9.46 -11.85 -6.06
N ALA A 452 -8.48 -10.96 -5.88
CA ALA A 452 -7.84 -10.75 -4.59
C ALA A 452 -8.83 -10.28 -3.50
N LEU A 453 -9.81 -9.44 -3.85
CA LEU A 453 -10.86 -9.01 -2.91
C LEU A 453 -11.77 -10.16 -2.50
N TYR A 454 -12.09 -11.08 -3.42
CA TYR A 454 -12.82 -12.31 -3.07
C TYR A 454 -12.02 -13.18 -2.11
N GLY A 455 -10.69 -13.25 -2.30
CA GLY A 455 -9.82 -13.95 -1.37
C GLY A 455 -9.82 -13.33 0.03
N LEU A 456 -9.58 -12.02 0.12
CA LEU A 456 -9.59 -11.28 1.38
C LEU A 456 -10.95 -11.42 2.10
N CYS A 457 -12.06 -11.27 1.37
CA CYS A 457 -13.41 -11.48 1.90
C CYS A 457 -13.58 -12.90 2.48
N ALA A 458 -13.21 -13.94 1.73
CA ALA A 458 -13.34 -15.33 2.20
C ALA A 458 -12.44 -15.61 3.41
N GLY A 459 -11.20 -15.12 3.42
CA GLY A 459 -10.28 -15.27 4.53
C GLY A 459 -10.74 -14.54 5.80
N SER A 460 -11.20 -13.29 5.70
CA SER A 460 -11.76 -12.55 6.84
C SER A 460 -13.03 -13.20 7.39
N VAL A 461 -13.95 -13.66 6.52
CA VAL A 461 -15.17 -14.36 6.95
C VAL A 461 -14.82 -15.70 7.62
N ALA A 462 -13.85 -16.45 7.10
CA ALA A 462 -13.34 -17.64 7.76
C ALA A 462 -12.78 -17.29 9.15
N GLY A 463 -11.98 -16.23 9.26
CA GLY A 463 -11.50 -15.70 10.54
C GLY A 463 -12.61 -15.40 11.55
N ILE A 464 -13.70 -14.75 11.11
CA ILE A 464 -14.86 -14.46 11.95
C ILE A 464 -15.51 -15.76 12.46
N VAL A 465 -15.77 -16.72 11.58
CA VAL A 465 -16.38 -18.01 11.96
C VAL A 465 -15.48 -18.79 12.91
N MET A 466 -14.18 -18.83 12.64
CA MET A 466 -13.20 -19.48 13.51
C MET A 466 -13.10 -18.81 14.87
N SER A 467 -13.20 -17.47 14.93
CA SER A 467 -13.18 -16.73 16.19
C SER A 467 -14.43 -16.99 17.03
N ILE A 468 -15.61 -17.01 16.42
CA ILE A 468 -16.87 -17.37 17.08
C ILE A 468 -16.81 -18.83 17.58
N GLY A 469 -16.35 -19.76 16.75
CA GLY A 469 -16.18 -21.16 17.16
C GLY A 469 -15.14 -21.31 18.28
N GLY A 470 -14.07 -20.51 18.24
CA GLY A 470 -13.07 -20.39 19.31
C GLY A 470 -13.68 -19.94 20.62
N LEU A 471 -14.50 -18.87 20.62
CA LEU A 471 -15.23 -18.42 21.81
C LEU A 471 -16.14 -19.53 22.37
N VAL A 472 -17.00 -20.12 21.52
CA VAL A 472 -17.93 -21.17 21.93
C VAL A 472 -17.20 -22.38 22.51
N THR A 473 -16.01 -22.70 21.99
CA THR A 473 -15.22 -23.84 22.50
C THR A 473 -14.40 -23.46 23.74
N ILE A 474 -13.77 -22.30 23.80
CA ILE A 474 -12.88 -21.90 24.90
C ILE A 474 -13.66 -21.42 26.13
N GLU A 475 -14.75 -20.67 25.98
CA GLU A 475 -15.57 -20.15 27.10
C GLU A 475 -16.33 -21.22 27.88
N LEU A 476 -16.41 -22.45 27.36
CA LEU A 476 -16.88 -23.61 28.15
C LEU A 476 -15.90 -24.01 29.27
N ASN A 477 -14.75 -23.33 29.39
CA ASN A 477 -13.83 -23.47 30.51
C ASN A 477 -14.01 -22.26 31.45
N ALA A 478 -14.66 -22.45 32.60
CA ALA A 478 -15.17 -21.41 33.51
C ALA A 478 -14.14 -20.43 34.13
N GLN A 479 -12.91 -20.36 33.62
CA GLN A 479 -11.79 -19.57 34.16
C GLN A 479 -11.28 -18.47 33.23
N SER A 480 -11.76 -18.35 31.99
CA SER A 480 -11.30 -17.26 31.08
C SER A 480 -11.99 -15.93 31.40
N THR A 481 -11.21 -14.87 31.61
CA THR A 481 -11.75 -13.50 31.72
C THR A 481 -12.22 -12.99 30.36
N LEU A 482 -13.20 -12.09 30.35
CA LEU A 482 -13.71 -11.43 29.13
C LEU A 482 -12.56 -10.80 28.31
N ASP A 483 -11.59 -10.19 28.98
CA ASP A 483 -10.41 -9.59 28.33
C ASP A 483 -9.59 -10.64 27.55
N SER A 484 -9.35 -11.81 28.15
CA SER A 484 -8.61 -12.89 27.48
C SER A 484 -9.34 -13.45 26.25
N ALA A 485 -10.68 -13.49 26.31
CA ALA A 485 -11.53 -13.92 25.21
C ALA A 485 -11.50 -12.90 24.05
N LEU A 486 -11.64 -11.60 24.36
CA LEU A 486 -11.57 -10.52 23.37
C LEU A 486 -10.19 -10.44 22.71
N THR A 487 -9.11 -10.55 23.48
CA THR A 487 -7.74 -10.60 22.94
C THR A 487 -7.57 -11.79 21.99
N SER A 488 -8.09 -12.97 22.35
CA SER A 488 -8.00 -14.17 21.50
C SER A 488 -8.78 -14.00 20.19
N VAL A 489 -9.98 -13.43 20.23
CA VAL A 489 -10.78 -13.11 19.03
C VAL A 489 -10.05 -12.15 18.11
N LEU A 490 -9.53 -11.05 18.66
CA LEU A 490 -8.77 -10.07 17.88
C LEU A 490 -7.54 -10.70 17.25
N LEU A 491 -6.82 -11.52 18.01
CA LEU A 491 -5.65 -12.24 17.51
C LEU A 491 -6.02 -13.20 16.37
N TYR A 492 -7.08 -13.99 16.51
CA TYR A 492 -7.53 -14.94 15.48
C TYR A 492 -7.96 -14.23 14.20
N LEU A 493 -8.69 -13.13 14.31
CA LEU A 493 -9.07 -12.28 13.18
C LEU A 493 -7.85 -11.65 12.50
N CYS A 494 -6.87 -11.21 13.29
CA CYS A 494 -5.62 -10.63 12.79
C CYS A 494 -4.82 -11.66 11.99
N VAL A 495 -4.58 -12.83 12.59
CA VAL A 495 -3.85 -13.94 11.96
C VAL A 495 -4.54 -14.39 10.68
N ALA A 496 -5.88 -14.54 10.72
CA ALA A 496 -6.64 -14.89 9.53
C ALA A 496 -6.51 -13.82 8.43
N SER A 497 -6.53 -12.54 8.79
CA SER A 497 -6.39 -11.43 7.85
C SER A 497 -4.99 -11.35 7.23
N LEU A 498 -3.93 -11.54 8.03
CA LEU A 498 -2.55 -11.62 7.56
C LEU A 498 -2.37 -12.77 6.58
N ALA A 499 -2.88 -13.95 6.92
CA ALA A 499 -2.72 -15.16 6.10
C ALA A 499 -3.61 -15.15 4.84
N ALA A 500 -4.77 -14.49 4.90
CA ALA A 500 -5.66 -14.31 3.75
C ALA A 500 -4.99 -13.53 2.61
N LEU A 501 -4.08 -12.60 2.93
CA LEU A 501 -3.41 -11.73 1.95
C LEU A 501 -2.55 -12.52 0.94
N PRO A 502 -1.54 -13.33 1.36
CA PRO A 502 -0.78 -14.15 0.42
C PRO A 502 -1.65 -15.22 -0.26
N GLY A 503 -2.62 -15.82 0.45
CA GLY A 503 -3.57 -16.76 -0.15
C GLY A 503 -4.39 -16.13 -1.29
N ALA A 504 -4.90 -14.92 -1.06
CA ALA A 504 -5.64 -14.15 -2.06
C ALA A 504 -4.77 -13.76 -3.27
N MET A 505 -3.50 -13.41 -3.04
CA MET A 505 -2.54 -13.10 -4.12
C MET A 505 -2.25 -14.33 -4.98
N ALA A 506 -1.88 -15.44 -4.35
CA ALA A 506 -1.60 -16.70 -5.04
C ALA A 506 -2.82 -17.16 -5.84
N GLY A 507 -4.01 -17.07 -5.25
CA GLY A 507 -5.26 -17.42 -5.92
C GLY A 507 -5.52 -16.51 -7.11
N ALA A 508 -5.42 -15.19 -6.93
CA ALA A 508 -5.63 -14.24 -8.02
C ALA A 508 -4.65 -14.47 -9.18
N MET A 509 -3.41 -14.82 -8.88
CA MET A 509 -2.40 -15.18 -9.90
C MET A 509 -2.79 -16.44 -10.66
N ILE A 510 -3.17 -17.52 -9.97
CA ILE A 510 -3.67 -18.75 -10.59
C ILE A 510 -4.90 -18.48 -11.46
N GLY A 511 -5.83 -17.66 -10.99
CA GLY A 511 -7.02 -17.27 -11.74
C GLY A 511 -6.69 -16.49 -13.02
N ASN A 512 -5.72 -15.58 -12.96
CA ASN A 512 -5.24 -14.84 -14.14
C ASN A 512 -4.55 -15.76 -15.15
N MET A 513 -3.72 -16.70 -14.69
CA MET A 513 -3.07 -17.69 -15.54
C MET A 513 -4.08 -18.56 -16.28
N ARG A 514 -5.11 -19.07 -15.56
CA ARG A 514 -6.20 -19.85 -16.17
C ARG A 514 -6.96 -19.05 -17.23
N ARG A 515 -7.10 -17.74 -17.06
CA ARG A 515 -7.77 -16.86 -18.04
C ARG A 515 -6.94 -16.66 -19.32
N HIS A 516 -5.62 -16.71 -19.24
CA HIS A 516 -4.71 -16.48 -20.38
C HIS A 516 -4.25 -17.78 -21.05
N ALA A 517 -4.49 -18.92 -20.41
CA ALA A 517 -4.41 -20.22 -21.06
C ALA A 517 -5.50 -20.32 -22.13
N LYS A 518 -5.18 -19.90 -23.36
CA LYS A 518 -5.78 -20.49 -24.57
C LYS A 518 -5.60 -22.03 -24.49
N PRO A 519 -6.47 -22.85 -25.11
CA PRO A 519 -6.31 -24.30 -25.13
C PRO A 519 -4.87 -24.66 -25.51
N PRO A 520 -4.31 -25.71 -24.87
CA PRO A 520 -2.99 -25.69 -24.28
C PRO A 520 -1.88 -25.55 -25.33
N ARG A 521 -1.14 -24.44 -25.27
CA ARG A 521 0.31 -24.45 -25.53
C ARG A 521 1.00 -24.28 -24.19
N ALA A 522 1.75 -25.29 -23.79
CA ALA A 522 2.40 -25.41 -22.50
C ALA A 522 3.19 -24.14 -22.16
N LEU A 523 2.82 -23.48 -21.06
CA LEU A 523 3.64 -22.44 -20.44
C LEU A 523 5.02 -23.02 -20.10
N SER A 524 6.07 -22.30 -20.49
CA SER A 524 7.45 -22.67 -20.22
C SER A 524 7.72 -22.67 -18.70
N MET A 525 8.51 -23.66 -18.27
CA MET A 525 8.97 -23.88 -16.90
C MET A 525 9.39 -22.62 -16.10
N PRO A 526 10.12 -21.62 -16.64
CA PRO A 526 10.65 -20.52 -15.82
C PRO A 526 9.59 -19.65 -15.13
N GLY A 527 8.41 -19.46 -15.75
CA GLY A 527 7.33 -18.66 -15.14
C GLY A 527 6.68 -19.35 -13.94
N LYS A 528 6.63 -20.69 -13.94
CA LYS A 528 6.12 -21.48 -12.80
C LYS A 528 7.13 -21.48 -11.66
N SER A 529 8.42 -21.60 -11.99
CA SER A 529 9.51 -21.60 -11.02
C SER A 529 9.60 -20.28 -10.25
N LEU A 530 9.48 -19.12 -10.92
CA LEU A 530 9.57 -17.81 -10.27
C LEU A 530 8.49 -17.60 -9.18
N ILE A 531 7.29 -18.12 -9.39
CA ILE A 531 6.14 -17.93 -8.50
C ILE A 531 6.24 -18.84 -7.28
N VAL A 532 6.61 -20.09 -7.52
CA VAL A 532 6.91 -21.03 -6.45
C VAL A 532 8.08 -20.49 -5.62
N LEU A 533 9.10 -19.91 -6.27
CA LEU A 533 10.21 -19.23 -5.58
C LEU A 533 9.74 -18.04 -4.75
N LEU A 534 8.84 -17.20 -5.26
CA LEU A 534 8.39 -16.00 -4.53
C LEU A 534 7.53 -16.35 -3.31
N VAL A 535 6.65 -17.35 -3.45
CA VAL A 535 5.86 -17.88 -2.32
C VAL A 535 6.75 -18.59 -1.31
N LEU A 536 7.70 -19.42 -1.79
CA LEU A 536 8.68 -20.07 -0.92
C LEU A 536 9.62 -19.05 -0.27
N ALA A 537 9.99 -17.96 -0.91
CA ALA A 537 10.85 -16.91 -0.34
C ALA A 537 10.12 -16.11 0.74
N VAL A 538 8.84 -15.78 0.55
CA VAL A 538 8.03 -15.13 1.59
C VAL A 538 7.80 -16.07 2.78
N LEU A 539 7.47 -17.34 2.51
CA LEU A 539 7.33 -18.35 3.56
C LEU A 539 8.66 -18.65 4.25
N ALA A 540 9.76 -18.75 3.52
CA ALA A 540 11.10 -18.98 4.06
C ALA A 540 11.62 -17.76 4.82
N GLY A 541 11.31 -16.54 4.41
CA GLY A 541 11.59 -15.32 5.15
C GLY A 541 10.81 -15.26 6.46
N TRP A 542 9.54 -15.69 6.45
CA TRP A 542 8.75 -15.90 7.66
C TRP A 542 9.36 -16.99 8.56
N ILE A 543 9.69 -18.15 8.00
CA ILE A 543 10.25 -19.29 8.74
C ILE A 543 11.65 -18.94 9.29
N LYS A 544 12.49 -18.24 8.52
CA LYS A 544 13.82 -17.78 8.95
C LYS A 544 13.70 -16.71 10.03
N SER A 545 12.82 -15.71 9.85
CA SER A 545 12.54 -14.73 10.88
C SER A 545 12.00 -15.36 12.16
N ILE A 546 11.32 -16.50 12.07
CA ILE A 546 10.89 -17.31 13.21
C ILE A 546 12.05 -18.16 13.79
N HIS A 547 13.03 -18.55 12.97
CA HIS A 547 14.13 -19.42 13.37
C HIS A 547 15.33 -18.65 13.97
N ASP A 548 15.51 -17.39 13.56
CA ASP A 548 16.54 -16.47 14.06
C ASP A 548 16.07 -15.70 15.32
N ILE A 549 14.79 -15.82 15.69
CA ILE A 549 14.22 -15.53 17.03
C ILE A 549 14.46 -16.79 17.86
#